data_AF-A0A432R1R2-F1
#
_entry.id   AF-A0A432R1R2-F1
#
_cell.length_a   1.000
_cell.length_b   1.000
_cell.length_c   1.000
_cell.angle_alpha   90.00
_cell.angle_beta   90.00
_cell.angle_gamma   90.00
#
_symmetry.space_group_name_H-M   'P 1'
#
loop_
_entity.id
_entity.type
_entity.pdbx_description
1 polymer ?
#
loop_
_entity_poly.entity_id
_entity_poly.type
_entity_poly.pdbx_seq_one_letter_code
_entity_poly.pdbx_strand_id
1 'polypeptide(L)'
;MAYDMKGRTKHMFDAEAAITLRKLDDGAEAATAAEAAISLGALTKGEDDGGEIPYDSRYGATAVVHVSVMDTAAGDYTVEVEIADDEAFTTNAVVVASMKPVALGQYGLKLDPETMKAVANEPKWLRVKLTVAAGGPITYGCWLN
;
A
#
# COMPACT_ATOMS: atom_id res chain seq x y z
N MET A 1 -39.18 2.57 -27.47
CA MET A 1 -38.58 2.28 -26.14
C MET A 1 -37.09 2.12 -26.39
N ALA A 2 -36.33 3.22 -26.32
CA ALA A 2 -34.91 3.20 -26.63
C ALA A 2 -34.15 2.67 -25.42
N TYR A 3 -33.47 1.53 -25.59
CA TYR A 3 -32.56 0.98 -24.59
C TYR A 3 -31.31 1.87 -24.62
N ASP A 4 -31.17 2.76 -23.63
CA ASP A 4 -29.95 3.53 -23.43
C ASP A 4 -28.87 2.57 -22.88
N MET A 5 -28.13 1.94 -23.79
CA MET A 5 -26.89 1.23 -23.46
C MET A 5 -25.80 2.27 -23.18
N LYS A 6 -25.89 2.97 -22.04
CA LYS A 6 -24.72 3.67 -21.52
C LYS A 6 -23.70 2.62 -21.12
N GLY A 7 -22.64 2.53 -21.92
CA GLY A 7 -21.56 1.59 -21.76
C GLY A 7 -21.02 1.66 -20.34
N ARG A 8 -21.10 0.54 -19.62
CA ARG A 8 -20.37 0.36 -18.36
C ARG A 8 -18.89 0.18 -18.73
N THR A 9 -18.20 1.28 -18.98
CA THR A 9 -16.75 1.27 -19.00
C THR A 9 -16.33 0.99 -17.57
N LYS A 10 -15.96 -0.27 -17.32
CA LYS A 10 -15.37 -0.70 -16.06
C LYS A 10 -14.06 0.05 -15.94
N HIS A 11 -14.09 1.25 -15.36
CA HIS A 11 -12.87 1.88 -14.85
C HIS A 11 -12.49 1.10 -13.60
N MET A 12 -12.02 -0.13 -13.85
CA MET A 12 -11.07 -0.76 -12.96
C MET A 12 -10.00 0.31 -12.72
N PHE A 13 -9.47 0.36 -11.51
CA PHE A 13 -8.12 0.83 -11.26
C PHE A 13 -7.31 0.58 -12.53
N ASP A 14 -6.80 1.63 -13.18
CA ASP A 14 -5.98 1.42 -14.37
C ASP A 14 -4.82 0.55 -13.89
N ALA A 15 -4.86 -0.74 -14.21
CA ALA A 15 -3.91 -1.72 -13.70
C ALA A 15 -2.48 -1.41 -14.19
N GLU A 16 -2.34 -0.43 -15.09
CA GLU A 16 -1.07 0.15 -15.54
C GLU A 16 -0.57 1.32 -14.66
N ALA A 17 -1.40 1.91 -13.79
CA ALA A 17 -1.06 3.05 -12.93
C ALA A 17 -0.88 2.62 -11.46
N ALA A 18 0.17 1.85 -11.19
CA ALA A 18 0.54 1.47 -9.83
C ALA A 18 0.75 2.71 -8.93
N ILE A 19 0.12 2.76 -7.75
CA ILE A 19 0.33 3.85 -6.78
C ILE A 19 1.64 3.59 -6.08
N THR A 20 2.63 4.44 -6.29
CA THR A 20 3.93 4.31 -5.65
C THR A 20 3.83 4.70 -4.18
N LEU A 21 4.07 3.75 -3.27
CA LEU A 21 4.24 4.01 -1.83
C LEU A 21 5.70 4.32 -1.47
N ARG A 22 6.65 3.74 -2.24
CA ARG A 22 8.08 4.04 -2.17
C ARG A 22 8.74 3.81 -3.53
N LYS A 23 9.63 4.72 -3.93
CA LYS A 23 10.45 4.56 -5.14
C LYS A 23 11.68 3.71 -4.84
N LEU A 24 11.99 2.77 -5.74
CA LEU A 24 13.21 1.96 -5.62
C LEU A 24 14.49 2.82 -5.67
N ASP A 25 14.45 3.93 -6.42
CA ASP A 25 15.58 4.84 -6.60
C ASP A 25 15.82 5.78 -5.40
N ASP A 26 14.97 5.72 -4.36
CA ASP A 26 15.14 6.51 -3.14
C ASP A 26 16.31 6.00 -2.27
N GLY A 27 16.90 4.87 -2.65
CA GLY A 27 18.16 4.39 -2.09
C GLY A 27 17.99 3.55 -0.84
N ALA A 28 19.11 3.38 -0.13
CA ALA A 28 19.21 2.52 1.03
C ALA A 28 18.78 3.24 2.31
N GLU A 29 18.01 2.55 3.16
CA GLU A 29 17.48 3.12 4.39
C GLU A 29 17.82 2.34 5.65
N ALA A 30 17.78 3.07 6.78
CA ALA A 30 18.00 2.53 8.10
C ALA A 30 16.74 1.86 8.68
N ALA A 31 16.98 0.93 9.60
CA ALA A 31 15.98 0.17 10.32
C ALA A 31 15.10 1.04 11.23
N THR A 32 13.98 1.53 10.70
CA THR A 32 12.85 2.29 11.30
C THR A 32 12.31 3.36 10.33
N ALA A 33 12.78 3.39 9.08
CA ALA A 33 12.33 4.36 8.10
C ALA A 33 10.82 4.21 7.80
N ALA A 34 10.16 5.35 7.67
CA ALA A 34 8.76 5.45 7.33
C ALA A 34 8.63 6.33 6.09
N GLU A 35 7.82 5.86 5.14
CA GLU A 35 7.59 6.57 3.89
C GLU A 35 6.63 7.74 4.08
N ALA A 36 6.66 8.65 3.10
CA ALA A 36 5.64 9.67 2.96
C ALA A 36 4.26 9.01 2.85
N ALA A 37 3.34 9.51 3.66
CA ALA A 37 1.96 9.08 3.64
C ALA A 37 1.27 9.54 2.35
N ILE A 38 0.37 8.69 1.83
CA ILE A 38 -0.40 8.97 0.62
C ILE A 38 -1.88 8.90 0.97
N SER A 39 -2.59 9.98 0.65
CA SER A 39 -4.04 10.04 0.84
C SER A 39 -4.75 9.16 -0.17
N LEU A 40 -5.63 8.33 0.34
CA LEU A 40 -6.47 7.42 -0.42
C LEU A 40 -7.76 8.08 -0.90
N GLY A 41 -8.13 9.23 -0.32
CA GLY A 41 -9.24 10.02 -0.84
C GLY A 41 -8.87 10.88 -2.05
N ALA A 42 -7.57 11.10 -2.29
CA ALA A 42 -7.05 11.71 -3.52
C ALA A 42 -6.99 10.72 -4.70
N LEU A 43 -7.15 9.42 -4.44
CA LEU A 43 -7.40 8.40 -5.45
C LEU A 43 -8.85 8.58 -5.89
N THR A 44 -9.04 9.37 -6.94
CA THR A 44 -10.33 9.87 -7.41
C THR A 44 -11.42 8.80 -7.37
N LYS A 45 -12.51 9.10 -6.65
CA LYS A 45 -13.78 8.38 -6.69
C LYS A 45 -14.10 8.01 -8.15
N GLY A 46 -14.11 6.73 -8.48
CA GLY A 46 -14.92 6.27 -9.61
C GLY A 46 -16.38 6.50 -9.24
N GLU A 47 -16.94 7.65 -9.62
CA GLU A 47 -18.32 8.05 -9.31
C GLU A 47 -19.38 7.24 -10.09
N ASP A 48 -19.32 5.90 -10.07
CA ASP A 48 -20.33 5.09 -10.75
C ASP A 48 -20.85 3.88 -9.95
N ASP A 49 -20.56 3.81 -8.64
CA ASP A 49 -21.15 2.79 -7.74
C ASP A 49 -21.32 3.28 -6.28
N GLY A 50 -21.84 4.49 -6.08
CA GLY A 50 -22.35 4.90 -4.75
C GLY A 50 -21.31 5.32 -3.70
N GLY A 51 -20.07 5.61 -4.09
CA GLY A 51 -19.06 6.21 -3.21
C GLY A 51 -18.22 5.21 -2.41
N GLU A 52 -18.18 3.94 -2.81
CA GLU A 52 -17.28 2.96 -2.20
C GLU A 52 -15.82 3.25 -2.60
N ILE A 53 -15.01 3.48 -1.56
CA ILE A 53 -13.56 3.68 -1.66
C ILE A 53 -12.94 2.36 -2.17
N PRO A 54 -11.85 2.38 -2.97
CA PRO A 54 -11.15 1.21 -3.55
C PRO A 54 -10.68 0.09 -2.59
N TYR A 55 -11.05 0.12 -1.30
CA TYR A 55 -10.86 -0.97 -0.32
C TYR A 55 -11.98 -2.00 -0.31
N ASP A 56 -12.86 -1.99 -1.32
CA ASP A 56 -13.84 -3.04 -1.45
C ASP A 56 -13.12 -4.41 -1.58
N SER A 57 -13.41 -5.27 -0.60
CA SER A 57 -13.19 -6.71 -0.57
C SER A 57 -13.41 -7.46 -1.90
N ARG A 58 -14.10 -6.85 -2.87
CA ARG A 58 -14.31 -7.37 -4.23
C ARG A 58 -13.08 -7.25 -5.16
N TYR A 59 -12.09 -6.39 -4.87
CA TYR A 59 -10.94 -6.16 -5.76
C TYR A 59 -9.55 -6.44 -5.17
N GLY A 60 -9.41 -6.56 -3.85
CA GLY A 60 -8.21 -7.10 -3.19
C GLY A 60 -6.89 -6.41 -3.58
N ALA A 61 -6.73 -5.15 -3.17
CA ALA A 61 -5.49 -4.40 -3.40
C ALA A 61 -4.26 -5.19 -2.91
N THR A 62 -3.23 -5.25 -3.76
CA THR A 62 -1.98 -5.94 -3.45
C THR A 62 -0.85 -4.94 -3.45
N ALA A 63 -0.15 -4.82 -2.32
CA ALA A 63 1.11 -4.10 -2.28
C ALA A 63 2.22 -5.00 -2.84
N VAL A 64 2.91 -4.54 -3.86
CA VAL A 64 4.10 -5.22 -4.38
C VAL A 64 5.32 -4.53 -3.81
N VAL A 65 6.21 -5.30 -3.20
CA VAL A 65 7.49 -4.83 -2.64
C VAL A 65 8.61 -5.48 -3.43
N HIS A 66 9.50 -4.67 -4.00
CA HIS A 66 10.71 -5.14 -4.68
C HIS A 66 11.94 -4.75 -3.86
N VAL A 67 12.66 -5.75 -3.38
CA VAL A 67 13.92 -5.57 -2.64
C VAL A 67 15.09 -5.78 -3.59
N SER A 68 15.92 -4.75 -3.77
CA SER A 68 17.07 -4.76 -4.68
C SER A 68 18.41 -4.90 -3.96
N VAL A 69 18.50 -4.46 -2.70
CA VAL A 69 19.70 -4.57 -1.86
C VAL A 69 19.28 -4.91 -0.45
N MET A 70 19.95 -5.86 0.19
CA MET A 70 19.71 -6.25 1.57
C MET A 70 21.00 -6.76 2.21
N ASP A 71 21.28 -6.34 3.44
CA ASP A 71 22.29 -6.96 4.28
C ASP A 71 21.70 -8.13 5.09
N THR A 72 21.66 -9.31 4.45
CA THR A 72 21.11 -10.54 5.06
C THR A 72 21.92 -11.05 6.26
N ALA A 73 23.16 -10.57 6.46
CA ALA A 73 23.97 -10.93 7.62
C ALA A 73 23.57 -10.10 8.86
N ALA A 74 22.94 -8.95 8.66
CA ALA A 74 22.66 -8.00 9.71
C ALA A 74 21.34 -8.26 10.45
N GLY A 75 20.34 -8.92 9.87
CA GLY A 75 19.19 -9.42 10.64
C GLY A 75 17.86 -9.46 9.91
N ASP A 76 16.78 -9.65 10.69
CA ASP A 76 15.41 -9.80 10.19
C ASP A 76 14.76 -8.44 9.89
N TYR A 77 14.48 -8.20 8.61
CA TYR A 77 13.70 -7.06 8.12
C TYR A 77 12.20 -7.37 8.14
N THR A 78 11.38 -6.38 8.44
CA THR A 78 9.92 -6.44 8.32
C THR A 78 9.46 -5.19 7.58
N VAL A 79 8.77 -5.38 6.45
CA VAL A 79 8.11 -4.31 5.70
C VAL A 79 6.62 -4.39 6.00
N GLU A 80 6.06 -3.29 6.48
CA GLU A 80 4.67 -3.16 6.88
C GLU A 80 3.98 -2.11 6.03
N VAL A 81 2.77 -2.40 5.58
CA VAL A 81 1.85 -1.41 5.01
C VAL A 81 0.90 -1.03 6.13
N GLU A 82 0.92 0.24 6.49
CA GLU A 82 0.09 0.79 7.55
C GLU A 82 -0.98 1.68 6.91
N ILE A 83 -2.18 1.66 7.50
CA ILE A 83 -3.26 2.62 7.23
C ILE A 83 -3.54 3.43 8.50
N ALA A 84 -3.91 4.69 8.35
CA ALA A 84 -4.33 5.55 9.46
C ALA A 84 -5.43 6.53 9.06
N ASP A 85 -6.04 7.14 10.08
CA ASP A 85 -7.02 8.22 9.94
C ASP A 85 -6.35 9.56 9.54
N ASP A 86 -5.09 9.75 9.92
CA ASP A 86 -4.33 10.98 9.73
C ASP A 86 -3.00 10.75 8.99
N GLU A 87 -2.55 11.76 8.25
CA GLU A 87 -1.28 11.75 7.49
C GLU A 87 -0.05 11.47 8.37
N ALA A 88 -0.11 11.85 9.64
CA ALA A 88 0.99 11.67 10.58
C ALA A 88 1.02 10.26 11.21
N PHE A 89 0.02 9.41 10.95
CA PHE A 89 -0.11 8.07 11.52
C PHE A 89 -0.07 8.06 13.06
N THR A 90 -0.68 9.07 13.67
CA THR A 90 -0.73 9.20 15.13
C THR A 90 -2.01 8.63 15.73
N THR A 91 -3.07 8.53 14.93
CA THR A 91 -4.41 8.11 15.34
C THR A 91 -4.81 6.84 14.60
N ASN A 92 -5.11 5.78 15.36
CA ASN A 92 -5.61 4.50 14.84
C ASN A 92 -4.76 3.91 13.70
N ALA A 93 -3.44 4.11 13.73
CA ALA A 93 -2.53 3.48 12.78
C ALA A 93 -2.56 1.96 12.99
N VAL A 94 -2.91 1.24 11.93
CA VAL A 94 -3.02 -0.22 11.94
C VAL A 94 -2.27 -0.82 10.76
N VAL A 95 -1.62 -1.95 11.01
CA VAL A 95 -0.94 -2.72 9.97
C VAL A 95 -2.00 -3.50 9.18
N VAL A 96 -2.05 -3.28 7.87
CA VAL A 96 -2.97 -3.96 6.94
C VAL A 96 -2.29 -5.03 6.12
N ALA A 97 -0.96 -4.99 6.06
CA ALA A 97 -0.15 -6.07 5.53
C ALA A 97 1.27 -6.01 6.11
N SER A 98 1.91 -7.15 6.24
CA SER A 98 3.30 -7.24 6.70
C SER A 98 4.01 -8.39 5.99
N MET A 99 5.30 -8.24 5.73
CA MET A 99 6.15 -9.32 5.25
C MET A 99 7.57 -9.20 5.77
N LYS A 100 8.29 -10.32 5.76
CA LYS A 100 9.71 -10.38 6.07
C LYS A 100 10.48 -10.81 4.83
N PRO A 101 11.26 -9.92 4.19
CA PRO A 101 12.02 -10.31 3.02
C PRO A 101 13.23 -11.12 3.50
N VAL A 102 13.41 -12.32 2.95
CA VAL A 102 14.50 -13.26 3.29
C VAL A 102 15.57 -13.33 2.19
N ALA A 103 15.30 -12.68 1.05
CA ALA A 103 16.19 -12.61 -0.09
C ALA A 103 15.86 -11.35 -0.93
N LEU A 104 16.64 -11.12 -1.97
CA LEU A 104 16.30 -10.13 -3.00
C LEU A 104 15.16 -10.66 -3.88
N GLY A 105 14.32 -9.76 -4.37
CA GLY A 105 13.22 -10.13 -5.27
C GLY A 105 11.93 -9.36 -5.02
N GLN A 106 10.87 -9.81 -5.67
CA GLN A 106 9.54 -9.21 -5.59
C GLN A 106 8.63 -10.04 -4.69
N TYR A 107 7.84 -9.34 -3.88
CA TYR A 107 6.92 -9.89 -2.92
C TYR A 107 5.55 -9.23 -3.10
N GLY A 108 4.50 -10.04 -3.16
CA GLY A 108 3.13 -9.56 -3.17
C GLY A 108 2.52 -9.70 -1.77
N LEU A 109 2.00 -8.61 -1.23
CA LEU A 109 1.27 -8.59 0.03
C LEU A 109 -0.18 -8.23 -0.23
N LYS A 110 -1.09 -9.12 0.15
CA LYS A 110 -2.52 -8.83 0.12
C LYS A 110 -2.87 -7.94 1.30
N LEU A 111 -3.53 -6.82 1.05
CA LEU A 111 -4.02 -5.95 2.10
C LEU A 111 -5.27 -6.57 2.74
N ASP A 112 -5.37 -6.51 4.08
CA ASP A 112 -6.54 -6.97 4.81
C ASP A 112 -7.71 -5.98 4.66
N PRO A 113 -8.76 -6.32 3.89
CA PRO A 113 -9.86 -5.41 3.60
C PRO A 113 -10.71 -5.12 4.85
N GLU A 114 -10.78 -6.03 5.81
CA GLU A 114 -11.60 -5.82 7.02
C GLU A 114 -10.93 -4.82 7.96
N THR A 115 -9.61 -4.93 8.13
CA THR A 115 -8.82 -3.94 8.88
C THR A 115 -8.87 -2.57 8.20
N MET A 116 -8.80 -2.50 6.86
CA MET A 116 -8.94 -1.23 6.14
C MET A 116 -10.32 -0.59 6.31
N LYS A 117 -11.39 -1.39 6.33
CA LYS A 117 -12.76 -0.91 6.57
C LYS A 117 -12.98 -0.46 8.02
N ALA A 118 -12.34 -1.10 8.99
CA ALA A 118 -12.52 -0.78 10.41
C ALA A 118 -12.05 0.64 10.78
N VAL A 119 -11.14 1.21 9.97
CA VAL A 119 -10.64 2.58 10.14
C VAL A 119 -11.66 3.63 9.62
N ALA A 120 -12.81 3.24 9.06
CA ALA A 120 -13.75 4.09 8.32
C ALA A 120 -14.24 5.38 9.04
N ASN A 121 -13.97 6.53 8.40
CA ASN A 121 -14.57 7.87 8.58
C ASN A 121 -13.90 8.87 7.59
N GLU A 122 -13.95 8.69 6.25
CA GLU A 122 -13.35 9.61 5.21
C GLU A 122 -11.85 9.40 4.83
N PRO A 123 -11.16 10.24 3.98
CA PRO A 123 -9.88 9.90 3.33
C PRO A 123 -8.82 9.32 4.27
N LYS A 124 -8.47 8.05 4.05
CA LYS A 124 -7.45 7.36 4.84
C LYS A 124 -6.08 7.55 4.23
N TRP A 125 -5.04 7.39 5.03
CA TRP A 125 -3.66 7.54 4.60
C TRP A 125 -3.00 6.17 4.60
N LEU A 126 -2.23 5.85 3.55
CA LEU A 126 -1.35 4.68 3.52
C LEU A 126 0.10 5.12 3.54
N ARG A 127 0.92 4.35 4.24
CA ARG A 127 2.38 4.43 4.14
C ARG A 127 2.98 3.03 4.19
N VAL A 128 4.23 2.95 3.77
CA VAL A 128 5.06 1.79 4.05
C VAL A 128 6.01 2.15 5.17
N LYS A 129 6.32 1.15 5.99
CA LYS A 129 7.26 1.28 7.09
C LYS A 129 8.19 0.08 7.10
N LEU A 130 9.46 0.34 7.32
CA LEU A 130 10.49 -0.67 7.51
C LEU A 130 10.85 -0.74 8.99
N THR A 131 10.75 -1.94 9.57
CA THR A 131 11.19 -2.26 10.93
C THR A 131 12.22 -3.38 10.88
N VAL A 132 13.32 -3.30 11.64
CA VAL A 132 14.35 -4.37 11.67
C VAL A 132 14.75 -4.66 13.11
N ALA A 133 14.95 -5.93 13.43
CA ALA A 133 15.35 -6.34 14.77
C ALA A 133 16.86 -6.11 15.05
N ALA A 134 17.72 -6.09 14.01
CA ALA A 134 19.17 -5.90 14.17
C ALA A 134 19.96 -5.45 12.91
N GLY A 135 19.33 -5.02 11.81
CA GLY A 135 19.96 -5.00 10.48
C GLY A 135 20.54 -3.67 9.96
N GLY A 136 21.36 -3.79 8.91
CA GLY A 136 21.98 -2.72 8.14
C GLY A 136 21.10 -2.24 6.97
N PRO A 137 21.63 -1.42 6.05
CA PRO A 137 20.84 -0.78 5.00
C PRO A 137 20.11 -1.77 4.07
N ILE A 138 18.89 -1.43 3.66
CA ILE A 138 18.10 -2.13 2.64
C ILE A 138 17.58 -1.13 1.59
N THR A 139 17.53 -1.53 0.32
CA THR A 139 16.89 -0.77 -0.75
C THR A 139 15.69 -1.54 -1.25
N TYR A 140 14.52 -0.89 -1.23
CA TYR A 140 13.27 -1.46 -1.69
C TYR A 140 12.38 -0.41 -2.34
N GLY A 141 11.49 -0.85 -3.24
CA GLY A 141 10.40 -0.06 -3.79
C GLY A 141 9.07 -0.73 -3.45
N CYS A 142 8.01 0.06 -3.29
CA CYS A 142 6.68 -0.48 -2.97
C CYS A 142 5.57 0.27 -3.70
N TRP A 143 4.58 -0.46 -4.20
CA TRP A 143 3.43 0.12 -4.90
C TRP A 143 2.16 -0.71 -4.73
N LEU A 144 1.00 -0.06 -4.82
CA LEU A 144 -0.29 -0.71 -4.85
C LEU A 144 -0.66 -1.06 -6.29
N ASN A 145 -1.14 -2.28 -6.47
CA ASN A 145 -1.66 -2.86 -7.71
C ASN A 145 -3.06 -3.44 -7.48
#